data_AF-A0A950RA97-F1
#
_entry.id   AF-A0A950RA97-F1
#
_cell.length_a   1.000
_cell.length_b   1.000
_cell.length_c   1.000
_cell.angle_alpha   90.00
_cell.angle_beta   90.00
_cell.angle_gamma   90.00
#
_symmetry.space_group_name_H-M   'P 1'
#
loop_
_entity.id
_entity.type
_entity.pdbx_description
1 polymer ?
#
loop_
_entity_poly.entity_id
_entity_poly.type
_entity_poly.pdbx_seq_one_letter_code
_entity_poly.pdbx_strand_id
1 'polypeptide(L)'
;AVVVAVAILREGSEVVLFLYGVVASTQTGPGPLLLGGLLGVAAGALVSWLIYRGLVAIPLKRLFSVTSALIALVAAGMAGQAAAILAGADLIPAWGYQLWDTSWLLPDATLTGKALHALVGYSDRPMGVQLAAYVATLLVLLVAGRLVHQAPSRQAAAQH
;
A
#
# COMPACT_ATOMS: atom_id res chain seq x y z
N ALA A 1 17.57 -13.00 12.84
CA ALA A 1 17.04 -14.38 12.82
C ALA A 1 15.78 -14.51 13.67
N VAL A 2 15.81 -14.20 14.97
CA VAL A 2 14.65 -14.36 15.88
C VAL A 2 13.41 -13.59 15.41
N VAL A 3 13.54 -12.31 15.05
CA VAL A 3 12.40 -11.49 14.56
C VAL A 3 11.76 -12.10 13.30
N VAL A 4 12.59 -12.58 12.37
CA VAL A 4 12.12 -13.22 11.13
C VAL A 4 11.40 -14.54 11.45
N ALA A 5 11.96 -15.36 12.33
CA ALA A 5 11.35 -16.62 12.74
C ALA A 5 9.98 -16.41 13.43
N VAL A 6 9.89 -15.42 14.33
CA VAL A 6 8.63 -15.08 15.02
C VAL A 6 7.59 -14.54 14.03
N ALA A 7 7.99 -13.69 13.07
CA ALA A 7 7.10 -13.19 12.04
C ALA A 7 6.53 -14.31 11.15
N ILE A 8 7.39 -15.23 10.70
CA ILE A 8 6.98 -16.40 9.92
C ILE A 8 6.01 -17.28 10.72
N LEU A 9 6.29 -17.50 12.01
CA LEU A 9 5.42 -18.29 12.87
C LEU A 9 4.04 -17.64 13.03
N ARG A 10 3.99 -16.32 13.27
CA ARG A 10 2.73 -15.57 13.40
C ARG A 10 1.89 -15.67 12.12
N GLU A 11 2.45 -15.27 10.98
CA GLU A 11 1.71 -15.28 9.71
C GLU A 11 1.35 -16.71 9.29
N GLY A 12 2.23 -17.68 9.54
CA GLY A 12 1.95 -19.10 9.32
C GLY A 12 0.79 -19.60 10.17
N SER A 13 0.73 -19.22 11.45
CA SER A 13 -0.39 -19.58 12.34
C SER A 13 -1.70 -18.95 11.88
N GLU A 14 -1.70 -17.71 11.40
CA GLU A 14 -2.90 -17.07 10.84
C GLU A 14 -3.42 -17.83 9.60
N VAL A 15 -2.52 -18.25 8.70
CA VAL A 15 -2.90 -19.06 7.52
C VAL A 15 -3.46 -20.43 7.91
N VAL A 16 -2.85 -21.11 8.89
CA VAL A 16 -3.34 -22.42 9.38
C VAL A 16 -4.72 -22.28 10.03
N LEU A 17 -4.92 -21.26 10.86
CA LEU A 17 -6.21 -20.98 11.49
C LEU A 17 -7.29 -20.62 10.47
N PHE A 18 -6.94 -19.84 9.44
CA PHE A 18 -7.83 -19.55 8.33
C PHE A 18 -8.24 -20.82 7.57
N LEU A 19 -7.26 -21.67 7.24
CA LEU A 19 -7.51 -22.92 6.53
C LEU A 19 -8.39 -23.86 7.36
N TYR A 20 -8.16 -23.94 8.67
CA TYR A 20 -9.00 -24.66 9.60
C TYR A 20 -10.43 -24.10 9.65
N GLY A 21 -10.58 -22.76 9.67
CA GLY A 21 -11.89 -22.11 9.60
C GLY A 21 -12.64 -22.43 8.30
N VAL A 22 -11.94 -22.51 7.17
CA VAL A 22 -12.53 -22.96 5.89
C VAL A 22 -13.00 -24.41 6.00
N VAL A 23 -12.19 -25.32 6.55
CA VAL A 23 -12.58 -26.72 6.76
C VAL A 23 -13.78 -26.86 7.67
N ALA A 24 -13.84 -26.07 8.75
CA ALA A 24 -14.95 -26.11 9.70
C ALA A 24 -16.24 -25.53 9.13
N SER A 25 -16.15 -24.55 8.21
CA SER A 25 -17.30 -23.86 7.62
C SER A 25 -17.82 -24.49 6.33
N THR A 26 -17.01 -25.26 5.61
CA THR A 26 -17.41 -25.92 4.37
C THR A 26 -17.58 -27.42 4.56
N GLN A 27 -18.71 -27.97 4.12
CA GLN A 27 -18.91 -29.44 4.04
C GLN A 27 -18.21 -30.07 2.82
N THR A 28 -17.31 -29.32 2.18
CA THR A 28 -16.55 -29.78 1.02
C THR A 28 -15.51 -30.79 1.49
N GLY A 29 -15.35 -31.91 0.78
CA GLY A 29 -14.35 -32.91 1.12
C GLY A 29 -12.91 -32.34 1.11
N PRO A 30 -11.93 -33.05 1.70
CA PRO A 30 -10.56 -32.54 1.84
C PRO A 30 -9.82 -32.31 0.49
N GLY A 31 -10.28 -32.93 -0.60
CA GLY A 31 -9.63 -32.90 -1.91
C GLY A 31 -9.42 -31.49 -2.49
N PRO A 32 -10.49 -30.69 -2.71
CA PRO A 32 -10.37 -29.33 -3.24
C PRO A 32 -9.51 -28.40 -2.38
N LEU A 33 -9.54 -28.58 -1.06
CA LEU A 33 -8.76 -27.76 -0.13
C LEU A 33 -7.25 -28.04 -0.25
N LEU A 34 -6.86 -29.32 -0.30
CA LEU A 34 -5.46 -29.72 -0.48
C LEU A 34 -4.92 -29.24 -1.84
N LEU A 35 -5.74 -29.37 -2.88
CA LEU A 35 -5.36 -28.94 -4.22
C LEU A 35 -5.20 -27.41 -4.29
N GLY A 36 -6.14 -26.65 -3.70
CA GLY A 36 -6.03 -25.20 -3.57
C GLY A 36 -4.81 -24.76 -2.75
N GLY A 37 -4.52 -25.46 -1.64
CA GLY A 37 -3.35 -25.19 -0.81
C GLY A 37 -2.03 -25.43 -1.55
N LEU A 38 -1.89 -26.57 -2.24
CA LEU A 38 -0.71 -26.88 -3.05
C LEU A 38 -0.52 -25.89 -4.19
N LEU A 39 -1.59 -25.53 -4.91
CA LEU A 39 -1.55 -24.51 -5.95
C LEU A 39 -1.15 -23.14 -5.38
N GLY A 40 -1.66 -22.78 -4.20
CA GLY A 40 -1.30 -21.55 -3.50
C GLY A 40 0.18 -21.51 -3.15
N VAL A 41 0.73 -22.59 -2.59
CA VAL A 41 2.17 -22.69 -2.29
C VAL A 41 3.01 -22.62 -3.56
N ALA A 42 2.62 -23.33 -4.62
CA ALA A 42 3.33 -23.31 -5.90
C ALA A 42 3.31 -21.91 -6.54
N ALA A 43 2.16 -21.24 -6.55
CA ALA A 43 2.02 -19.88 -7.04
C ALA A 43 2.84 -18.89 -6.20
N GLY A 44 2.80 -19.01 -4.86
CA GLY A 44 3.58 -18.17 -3.95
C GLY A 44 5.10 -18.34 -4.13
N ALA A 45 5.56 -19.58 -4.32
CA ALA A 45 6.96 -19.87 -4.64
C ALA A 45 7.38 -19.28 -5.99
N LEU A 46 6.53 -19.41 -7.01
CA LEU A 46 6.76 -18.83 -8.34
C LEU A 46 6.85 -17.30 -8.28
N VAL A 47 5.92 -16.63 -7.60
CA VAL A 47 5.94 -15.17 -7.42
C VAL A 47 7.18 -14.75 -6.64
N SER A 48 7.53 -15.46 -5.56
CA SER A 48 8.74 -15.16 -4.78
C SER A 48 10.00 -15.27 -5.63
N TRP A 49 10.09 -16.29 -6.47
CA TRP A 49 11.21 -16.46 -7.40
C TRP A 49 11.27 -15.35 -8.46
N LEU A 50 10.13 -14.96 -9.03
CA LEU A 50 10.04 -13.86 -9.98
C LEU A 50 10.46 -12.53 -9.34
N ILE A 51 9.99 -12.24 -8.12
CA ILE A 51 10.37 -11.04 -7.38
C ILE A 51 11.88 -11.05 -7.10
N TYR A 52 12.43 -12.17 -6.63
CA TYR A 52 13.86 -12.28 -6.36
C TYR A 52 14.69 -12.00 -7.62
N ARG A 53 14.29 -12.56 -8.77
CA ARG A 53 14.94 -12.27 -10.06
C ARG A 53 14.79 -10.82 -10.50
N GLY A 54 13.59 -10.26 -10.37
CA GLY A 54 13.32 -8.86 -10.67
C GLY A 54 14.18 -7.92 -9.83
N LEU A 55 14.33 -8.21 -8.54
CA LEU A 55 15.11 -7.39 -7.62
C LEU A 55 16.61 -7.42 -7.94
N VAL A 56 17.14 -8.57 -8.36
CA VAL A 56 18.55 -8.70 -8.78
C VAL A 56 18.82 -7.95 -10.09
N ALA A 57 17.81 -7.82 -10.98
CA ALA A 57 17.95 -7.12 -12.26
C ALA A 57 17.82 -5.59 -12.16
N ILE A 58 17.16 -5.06 -11.11
CA ILE A 58 16.83 -3.64 -11.01
C ILE A 58 17.92 -2.87 -10.24
N PRO A 59 18.40 -1.71 -10.76
CA PRO A 59 19.32 -0.85 -10.02
C PRO A 59 18.73 -0.39 -8.69
N LEU A 60 19.47 -0.57 -7.60
CA LEU A 60 19.02 -0.26 -6.23
C LEU A 60 18.52 1.19 -6.07
N LYS A 61 19.10 2.14 -6.82
CA LYS A 61 18.66 3.54 -6.88
C LYS A 61 17.20 3.69 -7.35
N ARG A 62 16.80 2.92 -8.37
CA ARG A 62 15.42 2.94 -8.88
C ARG A 62 14.47 2.31 -7.87
N LEU A 63 14.89 1.23 -7.23
CA LEU A 63 14.10 0.57 -6.19
C LEU A 63 13.77 1.55 -5.06
N PHE A 64 14.78 2.23 -4.50
CA PHE A 64 14.57 3.22 -3.44
C PHE A 64 13.71 4.41 -3.89
N SER A 65 13.92 4.93 -5.10
CA SER A 65 13.10 6.03 -5.61
C SER A 65 11.63 5.64 -5.73
N VAL A 66 11.35 4.41 -6.20
CA VAL A 66 9.97 3.91 -6.34
C VAL A 66 9.36 3.63 -4.98
N THR A 67 10.08 2.97 -4.07
CA THR A 67 9.54 2.68 -2.72
C THR A 67 9.29 3.95 -1.92
N SER A 68 10.19 4.96 -1.99
CA SER A 68 9.94 6.26 -1.37
C SER A 68 8.72 6.98 -1.95
N ALA A 69 8.51 6.90 -3.26
CA ALA A 69 7.32 7.46 -3.90
C ALA A 69 6.04 6.73 -3.43
N LEU A 70 6.06 5.40 -3.37
CA LEU A 70 4.93 4.61 -2.88
C LEU A 70 4.61 4.91 -1.41
N ILE A 71 5.63 5.01 -0.55
CA ILE A 71 5.44 5.38 0.87
C ILE A 71 4.84 6.78 0.98
N ALA A 72 5.27 7.74 0.15
CA ALA A 72 4.70 9.08 0.15
C ALA A 72 3.22 9.08 -0.27
N LEU A 73 2.84 8.27 -1.26
CA LEU A 73 1.44 8.11 -1.67
C LEU A 73 0.59 7.48 -0.57
N VAL A 74 1.08 6.42 0.09
CA VAL A 74 0.38 5.78 1.22
C VAL A 74 0.19 6.77 2.37
N ALA A 75 1.23 7.53 2.72
CA ALA A 75 1.15 8.55 3.76
C ALA A 75 0.14 9.65 3.42
N ALA A 76 0.12 10.11 2.16
CA ALA A 76 -0.89 11.07 1.70
C ALA A 76 -2.31 10.49 1.75
N GLY A 77 -2.49 9.23 1.37
CA GLY A 77 -3.75 8.50 1.46
C GLY A 77 -4.27 8.44 2.90
N MET A 78 -3.41 8.05 3.85
CA MET A 78 -3.75 8.01 5.27
C MET A 78 -4.07 9.40 5.85
N ALA A 79 -3.35 10.45 5.42
CA ALA A 79 -3.63 11.82 5.84
C ALA A 79 -4.99 12.30 5.34
N GLY A 80 -5.33 12.02 4.08
CA GLY A 80 -6.65 12.28 3.53
C GLY A 80 -7.75 11.54 4.30
N GLN A 81 -7.54 10.27 4.61
CA GLN A 81 -8.49 9.45 5.37
C GLN A 81 -8.67 9.94 6.80
N ALA A 82 -7.60 10.39 7.48
CA ALA A 82 -7.70 11.03 8.78
C ALA A 82 -8.50 12.33 8.71
N ALA A 83 -8.24 13.16 7.70
CA ALA A 83 -8.98 14.41 7.50
C ALA A 83 -10.47 14.16 7.20
N ALA A 84 -10.78 13.07 6.49
CA ALA A 84 -12.15 12.61 6.28
C ALA A 84 -12.85 12.20 7.58
N ILE A 85 -12.16 11.47 8.46
CA ILE A 85 -12.69 11.09 9.78
C ILE A 85 -12.95 12.34 10.64
N LEU A 86 -12.03 13.32 10.62
CA LEU A 86 -12.20 14.58 11.36
C LEU A 86 -13.37 15.40 10.83
N ALA A 87 -13.56 15.46 9.51
CA ALA A 87 -14.71 16.12 8.90
C ALA A 87 -16.03 15.41 9.22
N GLY A 88 -16.03 14.07 9.26
CA GLY A 88 -17.19 13.27 9.68
C GLY A 88 -17.56 13.43 11.16
N ALA A 89 -16.58 13.80 12.00
CA ALA A 89 -16.78 14.12 13.41
C ALA A 89 -17.12 15.60 13.68
N ASP A 90 -17.39 16.39 12.62
CA ASP A 90 -17.73 17.81 12.68
C ASP A 90 -16.63 18.71 13.31
N LEU A 91 -15.39 18.21 13.37
CA LEU A 91 -14.22 18.95 13.89
C LEU A 91 -13.64 19.92 12.87
N ILE A 92 -13.80 19.63 11.58
CA ILE A 92 -13.28 20.42 10.45
C ILE A 92 -14.39 20.52 9.39
N PRO A 93 -14.66 21.69 8.79
CA PRO A 93 -15.66 21.83 7.76
C PRO A 93 -15.30 20.98 6.53
N ALA A 94 -16.15 20.05 6.10
CA ALA A 94 -15.87 19.09 5.03
C ALA A 94 -15.52 19.69 3.65
N TRP A 95 -15.77 21.00 3.45
CA TRP A 95 -15.62 21.72 2.17
C TRP A 95 -16.33 21.02 1.02
N GLY A 96 -17.57 20.59 1.27
CA GLY A 96 -18.39 19.82 0.35
C GLY A 96 -18.22 18.30 0.54
N TYR A 97 -19.34 17.60 0.70
CA TYR A 97 -19.36 16.14 0.94
C TYR A 97 -19.10 15.31 -0.33
N GLN A 98 -19.11 15.93 -1.51
CA GLN A 98 -18.83 15.30 -2.81
C GLN A 98 -18.36 16.39 -3.80
N LEU A 99 -17.07 16.44 -4.12
CA LEU A 99 -16.57 17.39 -5.15
C LEU A 99 -16.73 16.87 -6.58
N TRP A 100 -16.61 15.56 -6.81
CA TRP A 100 -16.77 14.94 -8.13
C TRP A 100 -17.15 13.46 -7.98
N ASP A 101 -17.88 12.92 -8.96
CA ASP A 101 -18.27 11.51 -9.04
C ASP A 101 -17.55 10.88 -10.25
N THR A 102 -16.51 10.08 -9.99
CA THR A 102 -15.70 9.43 -11.03
C THR A 102 -16.10 7.96 -11.25
N SER A 103 -17.22 7.53 -10.65
CA SER A 103 -17.71 6.14 -10.69
C SER A 103 -17.98 5.61 -12.10
N TRP A 104 -18.16 6.51 -13.08
CA TRP A 104 -18.27 6.17 -14.50
C TRP A 104 -16.98 5.51 -15.01
N LEU A 105 -15.81 6.05 -14.67
CA LEU A 105 -14.55 5.69 -15.33
C LEU A 105 -13.86 4.50 -14.67
N LEU A 106 -13.95 4.36 -13.34
CA LEU A 106 -13.32 3.29 -12.59
C LEU A 106 -14.10 2.97 -11.30
N PRO A 107 -14.98 1.95 -11.28
CA PRO A 107 -15.71 1.59 -10.06
C PRO A 107 -14.77 1.00 -8.99
N ASP A 108 -14.87 1.48 -7.74
CA ASP A 108 -14.19 0.96 -6.54
C ASP A 108 -14.36 -0.56 -6.30
N ALA A 109 -15.31 -1.20 -6.98
CA ALA A 109 -15.58 -2.65 -6.89
C ALA A 109 -14.55 -3.53 -7.63
N THR A 110 -13.76 -2.97 -8.55
CA THR A 110 -12.74 -3.74 -9.30
C THR A 110 -11.48 -3.97 -8.46
N LEU A 111 -10.82 -5.11 -8.63
CA LEU A 111 -9.58 -5.45 -7.92
C LEU A 111 -8.50 -4.36 -8.07
N THR A 112 -8.46 -3.76 -9.26
CA THR A 112 -7.56 -2.65 -9.63
C THR A 112 -7.97 -1.34 -8.94
N GLY A 113 -9.27 -1.05 -8.82
CA GLY A 113 -9.78 0.10 -8.07
C GLY A 113 -9.43 0.02 -6.58
N LYS A 114 -9.60 -1.14 -5.94
CA LYS A 114 -9.17 -1.37 -4.56
C LYS A 114 -7.65 -1.27 -4.37
N ALA A 115 -6.88 -1.77 -5.33
CA ALA A 115 -5.43 -1.63 -5.30
C ALA A 115 -5.00 -0.16 -5.42
N LEU A 116 -5.65 0.63 -6.28
CA LEU A 116 -5.43 2.08 -6.38
C LEU A 116 -5.89 2.84 -5.14
N HIS A 117 -7.04 2.47 -4.57
CA HIS A 117 -7.51 3.04 -3.30
C HIS A 117 -6.47 2.80 -2.19
N ALA A 118 -5.97 1.57 -2.08
CA ALA A 118 -4.99 1.19 -1.07
C ALA A 118 -3.58 1.77 -1.30
N LEU A 119 -3.12 1.88 -2.55
CA LEU A 119 -1.77 2.33 -2.88
C LEU A 119 -1.65 3.85 -3.09
N VAL A 120 -2.71 4.46 -3.62
CA VAL A 120 -2.71 5.87 -4.04
C VAL A 120 -3.67 6.70 -3.20
N GLY A 121 -4.59 6.10 -2.42
CA GLY A 121 -5.61 6.85 -1.70
C GLY A 121 -6.72 7.39 -2.61
N TYR A 122 -6.88 6.80 -3.80
CA TYR A 122 -7.95 7.14 -4.75
C TYR A 122 -9.31 6.87 -4.14
N SER A 123 -10.20 7.85 -4.06
CA SER A 123 -11.57 7.68 -3.56
C SER A 123 -12.57 8.12 -4.62
N ASP A 124 -13.58 7.30 -4.89
CA ASP A 124 -14.63 7.61 -5.87
C ASP A 124 -15.49 8.83 -5.49
N ARG A 125 -15.45 9.25 -4.22
CA ARG A 125 -16.21 10.40 -3.67
C ARG A 125 -15.37 11.17 -2.64
N PRO A 126 -14.35 11.93 -3.07
CA PRO A 126 -13.49 12.63 -2.14
C PRO A 126 -14.22 13.86 -1.56
N MET A 127 -14.15 14.01 -0.23
CA MET A 127 -14.47 15.28 0.42
C MET A 127 -13.40 16.32 0.11
N GLY A 128 -13.76 17.61 0.08
CA GLY A 128 -12.81 18.69 -0.28
C GLY A 128 -11.59 18.72 0.63
N VAL A 129 -11.83 18.52 1.93
CA VAL A 129 -10.77 18.44 2.95
C VAL A 129 -9.88 17.21 2.79
N GLN A 130 -10.42 16.06 2.37
CA GLN A 130 -9.64 14.85 2.14
C GLN A 130 -8.65 15.04 0.98
N LEU A 131 -9.11 15.62 -0.14
CA LEU A 131 -8.25 15.91 -1.29
C LEU A 131 -7.20 16.98 -0.95
N ALA A 132 -7.59 18.03 -0.22
CA ALA A 132 -6.68 19.08 0.21
C ALA A 132 -5.57 18.52 1.13
N ALA A 133 -5.93 17.70 2.11
CA ALA A 133 -4.97 17.04 3.00
C ALA A 133 -4.03 16.10 2.22
N TYR A 134 -4.58 15.30 1.30
CA TYR A 134 -3.80 14.43 0.44
C TYR A 134 -2.75 15.19 -0.38
N VAL A 135 -3.18 16.23 -1.12
CA VAL A 135 -2.29 17.03 -1.97
C VAL A 135 -1.26 17.79 -1.13
N ALA A 136 -1.66 18.36 0.01
CA ALA A 136 -0.76 19.04 0.92
C ALA A 136 0.33 18.09 1.45
N THR A 137 -0.05 16.91 1.94
CA THR A 137 0.90 15.91 2.43
C THR A 137 1.84 15.45 1.33
N LEU A 138 1.33 15.19 0.12
CA LEU A 138 2.16 14.77 -1.00
C LEU A 138 3.15 15.87 -1.42
N LEU A 139 2.71 17.13 -1.52
CA LEU A 139 3.59 18.25 -1.84
C LEU A 139 4.68 18.43 -0.78
N VAL A 140 4.33 18.36 0.51
CA VAL A 140 5.31 18.46 1.61
C VAL A 140 6.35 17.35 1.50
N LEU A 141 5.93 16.10 1.31
CA LEU A 141 6.84 14.96 1.20
C LEU A 141 7.74 15.04 -0.05
N LEU A 142 7.20 15.50 -1.18
CA LEU A 142 7.98 15.68 -2.41
C LEU A 142 8.98 16.83 -2.30
N VAL A 143 8.57 17.97 -1.75
CA VAL A 143 9.45 19.13 -1.56
C VAL A 143 10.54 18.81 -0.53
N ALA A 144 10.18 18.26 0.62
CA ALA A 144 11.14 17.81 1.63
C ALA A 144 12.10 16.76 1.04
N GLY A 145 11.58 15.80 0.29
CA GLY A 145 12.37 14.80 -0.42
C GLY A 145 13.39 15.43 -1.37
N ARG A 146 12.99 16.44 -2.16
CA ARG A 146 13.90 17.16 -3.06
C ARG A 146 14.95 17.98 -2.32
N LEU A 147 14.58 18.65 -1.23
CA LEU A 147 15.51 19.45 -0.43
C LEU A 147 16.58 18.57 0.24
N VAL A 148 16.20 17.40 0.76
CA VAL A 148 17.14 16.45 1.38
C VAL A 148 18.06 15.81 0.34
N HIS A 149 17.55 15.47 -0.85
CA HIS A 149 18.37 14.88 -1.93
C HIS A 149 19.33 15.87 -2.60
N GLN A 150 19.12 17.19 -2.46
CA GLN A 150 20.03 18.23 -2.97
C GLN A 150 21.17 18.57 -2.00
N ALA A 151 21.14 18.07 -0.77
CA ALA A 151 22.19 18.30 0.22
C ALA A 151 23.57 17.59 0.02
N PRO A 152 23.79 16.59 -0.87
CA PRO A 152 25.06 15.84 -0.87
C PRO A 152 26.18 16.37 -1.78
N SER A 153 26.23 17.67 -2.13
CA SER A 153 27.31 18.21 -2.98
C SER A 153 28.06 19.44 -2.46
N ARG A 154 27.75 19.97 -1.26
CA ARG A 154 28.51 21.11 -0.69
C ARG A 154 29.80 20.74 0.07
N GLN A 155 30.04 19.46 0.37
CA GLN A 155 31.25 19.05 1.11
C GLN A 155 32.49 18.79 0.24
N ALA A 156 32.34 18.65 -1.09
CA ALA A 156 33.48 18.44 -2.00
C ALA A 156 34.21 19.75 -2.39
N ALA A 157 33.61 20.92 -2.14
CA ALA A 157 34.19 22.22 -2.52
C ALA A 157 35.03 22.88 -1.40
N ALA A 158 35.16 22.24 -0.23
CA ALA A 158 35.90 22.77 0.92
C ALA A 158 37.28 22.12 1.14
N GLN A 159 37.80 21.37 0.15
CA GLN A 159 39.10 20.68 0.22
C GLN A 159 40.12 21.14 -0.85
N HIS A 160 39.88 22.28 -1.50
CA HIS A 160 40.87 22.92 -2.39
C HIS A 160 41.34 24.25 -1.81
#